data_AF-A0A6N9UKC2-F1
#
_entry.id   AF-A0A6N9UKC2-F1
#
_cell.length_a   1.000
_cell.length_b   1.000
_cell.length_c   1.000
_cell.angle_alpha   90.00
_cell.angle_beta   90.00
_cell.angle_gamma   90.00
#
_symmetry.space_group_name_H-M   'P 1'
#
loop_
_entity.id
_entity.type
_entity.pdbx_description
1 polymer ?
#
loop_
_entity_poly.entity_id
_entity_poly.type
_entity_poly.pdbx_seq_one_letter_code
_entity_poly.pdbx_strand_id
1 'polypeptide(L)'
;MMPEMTVTVAGAAPKQPQELRSANTPLGRARVARGWSQDKAVRALVLLADTWGWQVASEPSLKVQLSRWEHSGSRPNETYRVLLCSLYRSTPKELGFDQAPQTAKGMRDRISTLEALVENLTATLVAQGVQA
;
A
#
# COMPACT_ATOMS: atom_id res chain seq x y z
N MET A 1 39.43 -1.12 -0.45
CA MET A 1 38.73 -0.13 -1.29
C MET A 1 38.00 -0.93 -2.36
N MET A 2 36.68 -1.12 -2.21
CA MET A 2 35.86 -1.89 -3.17
C MET A 2 35.13 -0.87 -4.05
N PRO A 3 35.19 -0.96 -5.39
CA PRO A 3 34.45 -0.04 -6.24
C PRO A 3 32.95 -0.35 -6.14
N GLU A 4 32.15 0.67 -5.88
CA GLU A 4 30.69 0.59 -5.89
C GLU A 4 30.22 0.28 -7.32
N MET A 5 29.71 -0.92 -7.55
CA MET A 5 29.02 -1.25 -8.79
C MET A 5 27.65 -0.58 -8.79
N THR A 6 27.59 0.67 -9.22
CA THR A 6 26.31 1.28 -9.61
C THR A 6 25.84 0.63 -10.89
N VAL A 7 24.89 -0.31 -10.78
CA VAL A 7 24.17 -0.87 -11.92
C VAL A 7 23.18 0.16 -12.43
N THR A 8 23.58 0.89 -13.47
CA THR A 8 22.69 1.79 -14.22
C THR A 8 21.87 0.93 -15.19
N VAL A 9 20.63 0.61 -14.83
CA VAL A 9 19.69 -0.07 -15.75
C VAL A 9 19.18 0.94 -16.78
N ALA A 10 19.85 1.00 -17.94
CA ALA A 10 19.37 1.71 -19.12
C ALA A 10 18.39 0.82 -19.89
N GLY A 11 17.09 0.98 -19.62
CA GLY A 11 16.00 0.32 -20.34
C GLY A 11 14.67 0.86 -19.84
N ALA A 12 13.65 0.92 -20.70
CA ALA A 12 12.30 1.24 -20.27
C ALA A 12 11.92 0.25 -19.16
N ALA A 13 11.85 0.73 -17.91
CA ALA A 13 11.59 -0.12 -16.75
C ALA A 13 10.43 -1.06 -17.09
N PRO A 14 10.54 -2.37 -16.80
CA PRO A 14 9.49 -3.32 -17.11
C PRO A 14 8.19 -2.73 -16.58
N LYS A 15 7.28 -2.45 -17.50
CA LYS A 15 6.00 -1.85 -17.17
C LYS A 15 5.29 -2.84 -16.27
N GLN A 16 5.34 -2.63 -14.96
CA GLN A 16 4.63 -3.44 -13.98
C GLN A 16 3.20 -3.66 -14.50
N PRO A 17 2.70 -4.90 -14.60
CA PRO A 17 1.33 -5.16 -15.03
C PRO A 17 0.38 -4.22 -14.31
N GLN A 18 -0.59 -3.61 -15.01
CA GLN A 18 -1.51 -2.65 -14.39
C GLN A 18 -2.23 -3.26 -13.18
N GLU A 19 -2.48 -4.58 -13.23
CA GLU A 19 -2.94 -5.46 -12.14
C GLU A 19 -2.13 -5.36 -10.82
N LEU A 20 -0.86 -4.97 -10.91
CA LEU A 20 0.07 -4.81 -9.79
C LEU A 20 0.31 -3.34 -9.43
N ARG A 21 -0.13 -2.34 -10.22
CA ARG A 21 0.23 -0.93 -9.98
C ARG A 21 -0.66 -0.19 -9.00
N SER A 22 -1.90 -0.62 -8.81
CA SER A 22 -2.91 0.22 -8.17
C SER A 22 -3.19 -0.22 -6.75
N ALA A 23 -2.36 0.24 -5.82
CA ALA A 23 -2.67 0.17 -4.40
C ALA A 23 -2.05 1.35 -3.65
N ASN A 24 -2.78 2.47 -3.64
CA ASN A 24 -2.43 3.61 -2.78
C ASN A 24 -2.60 3.29 -1.29
N THR A 25 -3.27 2.17 -0.97
CA THR A 25 -3.52 1.71 0.40
C THR A 25 -2.48 0.69 0.87
N PRO A 26 -2.23 0.58 2.20
CA PRO A 26 -1.32 -0.43 2.74
C PRO A 26 -1.74 -1.87 2.40
N LEU A 27 -3.05 -2.13 2.31
CA LEU A 27 -3.59 -3.43 1.92
C LEU A 27 -3.09 -3.88 0.54
N GLY A 28 -3.27 -3.06 -0.48
CA GLY A 28 -2.84 -3.49 -1.81
C GLY A 28 -1.32 -3.45 -1.97
N ARG A 29 -0.58 -2.65 -1.17
CA ARG A 29 0.89 -2.79 -1.09
C ARG A 29 1.28 -4.17 -0.56
N ALA A 30 0.59 -4.71 0.44
CA ALA A 30 0.84 -6.05 0.95
C ALA A 30 0.55 -7.14 -0.10
N ARG A 31 -0.45 -6.92 -0.97
CA ARG A 31 -0.75 -7.78 -2.13
C ARG A 31 0.39 -7.73 -3.17
N VAL A 32 0.80 -6.53 -3.56
CA VAL A 32 1.84 -6.30 -4.58
C VAL A 32 3.21 -6.79 -4.09
N ALA A 33 3.53 -6.62 -2.81
CA ALA A 33 4.75 -7.15 -2.20
C ALA A 33 4.87 -8.68 -2.32
N ARG A 34 3.75 -9.38 -2.46
CA ARG A 34 3.70 -10.84 -2.70
C ARG A 34 3.64 -11.20 -4.19
N GLY A 35 3.59 -10.22 -5.09
CA GLY A 35 3.41 -10.45 -6.52
C GLY A 35 2.04 -11.02 -6.88
N TRP A 36 1.01 -10.75 -6.07
CA TRP A 36 -0.32 -11.31 -6.30
C TRP A 36 -1.18 -10.39 -7.16
N SER A 37 -1.86 -10.97 -8.15
CA SER A 37 -2.98 -10.31 -8.82
C SER A 37 -4.19 -10.23 -7.89
N GLN A 38 -5.14 -9.38 -8.23
CA GLN A 38 -6.36 -9.23 -7.46
C GLN A 38 -7.19 -10.53 -7.45
N ASP A 39 -7.32 -11.20 -8.59
CA ASP A 39 -8.01 -12.50 -8.69
C ASP A 39 -7.34 -13.57 -7.83
N LYS A 40 -6.01 -13.58 -7.76
CA LYS A 40 -5.27 -14.51 -6.90
C LYS A 40 -5.56 -14.25 -5.41
N ALA A 41 -5.62 -12.98 -5.00
CA ALA A 41 -5.97 -12.61 -3.64
C ALA A 41 -7.41 -13.00 -3.29
N VAL A 42 -8.36 -12.80 -4.20
CA VAL A 42 -9.77 -13.21 -4.00
C VAL A 42 -9.90 -14.71 -3.82
N ARG A 43 -9.29 -15.51 -4.72
CA ARG A 43 -9.30 -16.98 -4.62
C ARG A 43 -8.69 -17.46 -3.31
N ALA A 44 -7.57 -16.88 -2.91
CA ALA A 44 -6.91 -17.25 -1.66
C ALA A 44 -7.75 -16.87 -0.43
N LEU A 45 -8.50 -15.76 -0.48
CA LEU A 45 -9.42 -15.37 0.58
C LEU A 45 -10.61 -16.32 0.70
N VAL A 46 -11.19 -16.75 -0.43
CA VAL A 46 -12.28 -17.74 -0.46
C VAL A 46 -11.81 -19.07 0.11
N LEU A 47 -10.64 -19.55 -0.34
CA LEU A 47 -10.07 -20.81 0.14
C LEU A 47 -9.75 -20.77 1.65
N LEU A 48 -9.26 -19.63 2.15
CA LEU A 48 -9.03 -19.44 3.57
C LEU A 48 -10.34 -19.46 4.38
N ALA A 49 -11.38 -18.80 3.88
CA ALA A 49 -12.69 -18.79 4.52
C ALA A 49 -13.32 -20.18 4.56
N ASP A 50 -13.23 -20.93 3.46
CA ASP A 50 -13.69 -22.31 3.37
C ASP A 50 -12.97 -23.22 4.39
N THR A 51 -11.64 -23.08 4.51
CA THR A 51 -10.83 -23.82 5.49
C THR A 51 -11.27 -23.56 6.94
N TRP A 52 -11.81 -22.36 7.22
CA TRP A 52 -12.31 -22.00 8.55
C TRP A 52 -13.83 -22.23 8.73
N GLY A 53 -14.52 -22.71 7.68
CA GLY A 53 -15.98 -22.87 7.68
C GLY A 53 -16.74 -21.55 7.72
N TRP A 54 -16.12 -20.45 7.30
CA TRP A 54 -16.73 -19.12 7.32
C TRP A 54 -17.43 -18.81 6.01
N GLN A 55 -18.63 -18.24 6.12
CA GLN A 55 -19.38 -17.77 4.96
C GLN A 55 -18.88 -16.40 4.52
N VAL A 56 -18.38 -16.31 3.29
CA VAL A 56 -17.92 -15.07 2.66
C VAL A 56 -18.72 -14.79 1.39
N ALA A 57 -18.63 -13.56 0.90
CA ALA A 57 -19.26 -13.18 -0.35
C ALA A 57 -18.68 -13.98 -1.53
N SER A 58 -19.44 -14.08 -2.63
CA SER A 58 -18.99 -14.74 -3.85
C SER A 58 -17.74 -14.05 -4.44
N GLU A 59 -16.89 -14.81 -5.15
CA GLU A 59 -15.68 -14.30 -5.81
C GLU A 59 -15.87 -12.97 -6.57
N PRO A 60 -16.89 -12.81 -7.45
CA PRO A 60 -17.07 -11.54 -8.16
C PRO A 60 -17.39 -10.36 -7.22
N SER A 61 -18.14 -10.62 -6.15
CA SER A 61 -18.44 -9.60 -5.13
C SER A 61 -17.21 -9.25 -4.30
N LEU A 62 -16.42 -10.25 -3.90
CA LEU A 62 -15.15 -10.07 -3.22
C LEU A 62 -14.14 -9.29 -4.05
N LYS A 63 -14.08 -9.52 -5.37
CA LYS A 63 -13.23 -8.73 -6.26
C LYS A 63 -13.60 -7.25 -6.22
N VAL A 64 -14.89 -6.92 -6.30
CA VAL A 64 -15.37 -5.54 -6.19
C VAL A 64 -15.07 -4.95 -4.81
N GLN A 65 -15.33 -5.70 -3.74
CA GLN A 65 -15.03 -5.27 -2.37
C GLN A 65 -13.54 -5.02 -2.16
N LEU A 66 -12.69 -5.94 -2.61
CA LEU A 66 -11.24 -5.81 -2.54
C LEU A 66 -10.76 -4.59 -3.32
N SER A 67 -11.31 -4.33 -4.52
CA SER A 67 -11.00 -3.10 -5.27
C SER A 67 -11.36 -1.84 -4.47
N ARG A 68 -12.55 -1.80 -3.85
CA ARG A 68 -12.98 -0.68 -3.02
C ARG A 68 -12.08 -0.49 -1.79
N TRP A 69 -11.66 -1.57 -1.14
CA TRP A 69 -10.72 -1.50 -0.02
C TRP A 69 -9.34 -1.00 -0.46
N GLU A 70 -8.87 -1.43 -1.64
CA GLU A 70 -7.57 -1.06 -2.17
C GLU A 70 -7.50 0.40 -2.69
N HIS A 71 -8.62 0.95 -3.17
CA HIS A 71 -8.66 2.29 -3.78
C HIS A 71 -9.34 3.36 -2.92
N SER A 72 -10.45 3.03 -2.26
CA SER A 72 -11.31 4.02 -1.59
C SER A 72 -11.04 4.15 -0.09
N GLY A 73 -10.11 3.35 0.47
CA GLY A 73 -9.84 3.35 1.91
C GLY A 73 -11.04 2.90 2.76
N SER A 74 -12.01 2.22 2.16
CA SER A 74 -13.17 1.68 2.88
C SER A 74 -12.71 0.57 3.82
N ARG A 75 -13.18 0.59 5.06
CA ARG A 75 -12.81 -0.40 6.08
C ARG A 75 -13.58 -1.71 5.87
N PRO A 76 -12.89 -2.85 5.71
CA PRO A 76 -13.54 -4.16 5.70
C PRO A 76 -14.21 -4.46 7.04
N ASN A 77 -15.26 -5.28 7.03
CA ASN A 77 -15.87 -5.79 8.25
C ASN A 77 -14.84 -6.63 9.07
N GLU A 78 -15.09 -6.80 10.36
CA GLU A 78 -14.17 -7.49 11.28
C GLU A 78 -13.76 -8.89 10.80
N THR A 79 -14.72 -9.69 10.31
CA THR A 79 -14.47 -11.01 9.71
C THR A 79 -13.44 -10.94 8.58
N TYR A 80 -13.60 -9.97 7.66
CA TYR A 80 -12.68 -9.78 6.54
C TYR A 80 -11.32 -9.24 6.99
N ARG A 81 -11.27 -8.41 8.05
CA ARG A 81 -9.99 -7.97 8.63
C ARG A 81 -9.19 -9.15 9.15
N VAL A 82 -9.83 -10.08 9.87
CA VAL A 82 -9.16 -11.29 10.36
C VAL A 82 -8.65 -12.14 9.20
N LEU A 83 -9.49 -12.39 8.19
CA LEU A 83 -9.10 -13.13 6.99
C LEU A 83 -7.91 -12.47 6.27
N LEU A 84 -7.94 -11.15 6.06
CA LEU A 84 -6.87 -10.42 5.36
C LEU A 84 -5.58 -10.39 6.18
N CYS A 85 -5.66 -10.19 7.50
CA CYS A 85 -4.51 -10.26 8.39
C CYS A 85 -3.84 -11.64 8.34
N SER A 86 -4.63 -12.72 8.36
CA SER A 86 -4.11 -14.08 8.28
C SER A 86 -3.58 -14.41 6.89
N LEU A 87 -4.28 -14.00 5.83
CA LEU A 87 -3.87 -14.20 4.44
C LEU A 87 -2.52 -13.55 4.15
N TYR A 88 -2.33 -12.32 4.62
CA TYR A 88 -1.09 -11.56 4.44
C TYR A 88 -0.09 -11.70 5.57
N ARG A 89 -0.39 -12.50 6.61
CA ARG A 89 0.44 -12.64 7.81
C ARG A 89 0.90 -11.27 8.34
N SER A 90 0.00 -10.30 8.32
CA SER A 90 0.26 -8.90 8.66
C SER A 90 -0.72 -8.45 9.72
N THR A 91 -0.29 -7.46 10.51
CA THR A 91 -1.14 -6.87 11.54
C THR A 91 -2.17 -5.92 10.95
N PRO A 92 -3.30 -5.65 11.65
CA PRO A 92 -4.29 -4.68 11.21
C PRO A 92 -3.70 -3.27 10.98
N LYS A 93 -2.66 -2.92 11.74
CA LYS A 93 -1.93 -1.66 11.62
C LYS A 93 -1.12 -1.59 10.32
N GLU A 94 -0.42 -2.66 9.96
CA GLU A 94 0.34 -2.77 8.71
C GLU A 94 -0.56 -2.76 7.47
N LEU A 95 -1.76 -3.34 7.58
CA LEU A 95 -2.76 -3.32 6.51
C LEU A 95 -3.56 -2.01 6.46
N GLY A 96 -3.31 -1.06 7.38
CA GLY A 96 -3.94 0.26 7.38
C GLY A 96 -5.37 0.28 7.91
N PHE A 97 -5.85 -0.79 8.55
CA PHE A 97 -7.21 -0.84 9.09
C PHE A 97 -7.38 0.08 10.31
N ASP A 98 -6.32 0.30 11.07
CA ASP A 98 -6.32 1.17 12.26
C ASP A 98 -6.27 2.67 11.92
N GLN A 99 -5.83 3.02 10.71
CA GLN A 99 -5.70 4.43 10.32
C GLN A 99 -7.10 5.05 10.14
N ALA A 100 -7.40 6.10 10.91
CA ALA A 100 -8.60 6.90 10.70
C ALA A 100 -8.66 7.40 9.24
N PRO A 101 -9.85 7.52 8.63
CA PRO A 101 -9.97 7.99 7.26
C PRO A 101 -9.25 9.34 7.13
N GLN A 102 -8.29 9.41 6.21
CA GLN A 102 -7.55 10.64 5.95
C GLN A 102 -8.51 11.64 5.32
N THR A 103 -8.94 12.62 6.09
CA THR A 103 -9.81 13.68 5.58
C THR A 103 -9.03 14.59 4.64
N ALA A 104 -9.71 15.22 3.69
CA ALA A 104 -9.09 16.20 2.78
C ALA A 104 -8.36 17.32 3.54
N LYS A 105 -8.85 17.68 4.72
CA LYS A 105 -8.20 18.62 5.65
C LYS A 105 -6.87 18.08 6.17
N GLY A 106 -6.83 16.82 6.63
CA GLY A 106 -5.59 16.18 7.08
C GLY A 106 -4.56 15.98 5.97
N MET A 107 -5.01 15.75 4.73
CA MET A 107 -4.12 15.68 3.57
C MET A 107 -3.47 17.04 3.29
N ARG A 108 -4.26 18.12 3.29
CA ARG A 108 -3.76 19.49 3.07
C ARG A 108 -2.76 19.89 4.16
N ASP A 109 -3.07 19.59 5.41
CA ASP A 109 -2.20 19.86 6.55
C ASP A 109 -0.84 19.14 6.45
N ARG A 110 -0.85 17.87 6.00
CA ARG A 110 0.39 17.12 5.73
C ARG A 110 1.18 17.68 4.57
N ILE A 111 0.53 18.12 3.50
CA ILE A 111 1.19 18.76 2.35
C ILE A 111 1.89 20.04 2.82
N SER A 112 1.19 20.90 3.55
CA SER A 112 1.78 22.13 4.10
C SER A 112 2.93 21.85 5.07
N THR A 113 2.84 20.79 5.87
CA THR A 113 3.94 20.35 6.75
C THR A 113 5.15 19.91 5.95
N LEU A 114 4.96 19.15 4.88
CA LEU A 114 6.06 18.70 4.01
C LEU A 114 6.71 19.86 3.26
N GLU A 115 5.91 20.82 2.77
CA GLU A 115 6.42 22.04 2.12
C GLU A 115 7.31 22.84 3.08
N ALA A 116 6.86 23.05 4.32
CA ALA A 116 7.66 23.73 5.34
C ALA A 116 8.96 22.99 5.69
N LEU A 117 8.94 21.65 5.75
CA LEU A 117 10.14 20.85 5.99
C LEU A 117 11.14 20.95 4.83
N VAL A 118 10.66 20.94 3.59
CA VAL A 118 11.51 21.12 2.40
C VAL A 118 12.15 22.50 2.41
N GLU A 119 11.37 23.55 2.67
CA GLU A 119 11.87 24.92 2.76
C GLU A 119 12.95 25.07 3.85
N ASN A 120 12.71 24.50 5.03
CA ASN A 120 13.69 24.51 6.12
C ASN A 120 14.97 23.72 5.79
N LEU A 121 14.83 22.57 5.12
CA LEU A 121 16.00 21.78 4.69
C LEU A 121 16.81 22.53 3.62
N THR A 122 16.13 23.17 2.67
CA THR A 122 16.76 24.03 1.65
C THR A 122 17.48 25.22 2.30
N ALA A 123 16.85 25.90 3.25
CA ALA A 123 17.47 27.01 3.98
C ALA A 123 18.70 26.55 4.78
N THR A 124 18.63 25.38 5.41
CA THR A 124 19.77 24.78 6.14
C THR A 124 20.92 24.43 5.19
N LEU A 125 20.63 23.87 4.02
CA LEU A 125 21.64 23.53 3.02
C LEU A 125 22.29 24.79 2.41
N VAL A 126 21.54 25.88 2.21
CA VAL A 126 22.08 27.18 1.80
C VAL A 126 22.97 27.78 2.89
N ALA A 127 22.55 27.70 4.16
CA ALA A 127 23.33 28.17 5.30
C ALA A 127 24.63 27.36 5.52
N GLN A 128 24.64 26.08 5.15
CA GLN A 128 25.82 25.20 5.20
C GLN A 128 26.71 25.28 3.94
N GLY A 129 26.34 26.10 2.94
CA GLY A 129 26.87 26.02 1.56
C GLY A 129 27.34 27.34 0.94
N VAL A 130 27.89 28.28 1.73
CA VAL A 130 28.83 29.31 1.24
C VAL A 130 30.01 29.41 2.21
N GLN A 131 30.83 28.36 2.24
CA GLN A 131 32.28 28.48 2.49
C GLN A 131 32.97 27.44 1.60
N ALA A 132 33.25 27.83 0.36
CA ALA A 132 34.25 27.22 -0.50
C ALA A 132 35.20 28.33 -0.92
#